data_AF-A0A7V3M386-F1
#
_entry.id   AF-A0A7V3M386-F1
#
_cell.length_a   1.000
_cell.length_b   1.000
_cell.length_c   1.000
_cell.angle_alpha   90.00
_cell.angle_beta   90.00
_cell.angle_gamma   90.00
#
_symmetry.space_group_name_H-M   'P 1'
#
loop_
_entity.id
_entity.type
_entity.pdbx_description
1 polymer ?
#
loop_
_entity_poly.entity_id
_entity_poly.type
_entity_poly.pdbx_seq_one_letter_code
_entity_poly.pdbx_strand_id
1 'polypeptide(L)'
;MDRSFGPKRGASRRFTLALATALLAPAAPAGFPHRAQAAEWSAAYIRALPDEAFAAIETAPEGRRLRRLPHHDHTGALDLPHLRSALARQHQVKWRDPAAAAAAREHLEEHRLGLRPGLAWSAAEGD
;
A
#
# COMPACT_ATOMS: atom_id res chain seq x y z
N MET A 1 16.91 51.79 -47.70
CA MET A 1 16.90 50.91 -46.52
C MET A 1 18.10 51.26 -45.65
N ASP A 2 17.80 51.50 -44.38
CA ASP A 2 18.59 51.56 -43.14
C ASP A 2 20.04 52.10 -43.11
N ARG A 3 20.18 53.15 -42.29
CA ARG A 3 21.39 53.85 -41.86
C ARG A 3 21.78 53.34 -40.47
N SER A 4 23.08 53.44 -40.17
CA SER A 4 23.67 54.07 -38.96
C SER A 4 24.77 53.20 -38.33
N PHE A 5 26.02 53.64 -38.31
CA PHE A 5 26.69 54.64 -37.43
C PHE A 5 27.15 54.04 -36.09
N GLY A 6 28.47 54.12 -35.83
CA GLY A 6 29.17 53.63 -34.62
C GLY A 6 28.88 54.46 -33.36
N PRO A 7 29.80 54.61 -32.36
CA PRO A 7 31.18 54.13 -32.21
C PRO A 7 31.46 53.45 -30.83
N LYS A 8 32.75 53.27 -30.49
CA LYS A 8 33.28 52.60 -29.30
C LYS A 8 33.67 53.54 -28.13
N ARG A 9 33.77 52.90 -26.95
CA ARG A 9 34.57 53.18 -25.73
C ARG A 9 33.98 54.15 -24.70
N GLY A 10 34.07 53.76 -23.42
CA GLY A 10 33.89 54.64 -22.27
C GLY A 10 33.69 53.84 -20.98
N ALA A 11 34.65 53.93 -20.06
CA ALA A 11 34.74 53.15 -18.84
C ALA A 11 34.09 53.83 -17.62
N SER A 12 33.91 53.02 -16.57
CA SER A 12 33.99 53.36 -15.14
C SER A 12 32.70 53.81 -14.43
N ARG A 13 32.29 53.04 -13.41
CA ARG A 13 32.36 53.38 -11.96
C ARG A 13 31.25 52.69 -11.15
N ARG A 14 31.75 51.86 -10.23
CA ARG A 14 31.34 51.50 -8.86
C ARG A 14 29.98 51.98 -8.30
N PHE A 15 29.56 51.20 -7.31
CA PHE A 15 28.65 51.45 -6.19
C PHE A 15 27.21 51.00 -6.40
N THR A 16 26.87 49.85 -5.80
CA THR A 16 26.12 49.88 -4.53
C THR A 16 26.18 48.51 -3.87
N LEU A 17 26.58 48.52 -2.60
CA LEU A 17 26.54 47.38 -1.69
C LEU A 17 25.05 47.15 -1.36
N ALA A 18 24.41 46.16 -1.99
CA ALA A 18 23.11 45.69 -1.56
C ALA A 18 23.33 44.58 -0.53
N LEU A 19 23.10 44.92 0.74
CA LEU A 19 23.00 44.00 1.87
C LEU A 19 21.84 43.03 1.59
N ALA A 20 22.15 41.83 1.10
CA ALA A 20 21.17 40.78 0.94
C ALA A 20 20.99 40.05 2.28
N THR A 21 19.87 40.34 2.95
CA THR A 21 19.39 39.60 4.11
C THR A 21 19.17 38.14 3.74
N ALA A 22 20.07 37.26 4.15
CA ALA A 22 19.86 35.82 4.06
C ALA A 22 18.90 35.38 5.19
N LEU A 23 17.60 35.38 4.92
CA LEU A 23 16.68 34.55 5.70
C LEU A 23 17.03 33.08 5.40
N LEU A 24 17.63 32.41 6.38
CA LEU A 24 17.81 30.97 6.37
C LEU A 24 16.42 30.31 6.48
N ALA A 25 15.88 29.88 5.34
CA ALA A 25 14.71 29.01 5.33
C ALA A 25 15.07 27.68 5.99
N PRO A 26 14.31 27.16 6.97
CA PRO A 26 14.50 25.79 7.42
C PRO A 26 14.14 24.88 6.25
N ALA A 27 15.11 24.07 5.81
CA ALA A 27 14.85 22.98 4.88
C ALA A 27 13.83 22.03 5.53
N ALA A 28 12.59 22.07 5.07
CA ALA A 28 11.61 21.06 5.43
C ALA A 28 12.18 19.70 4.98
N PRO A 29 12.23 18.67 5.85
CA PRO A 29 12.59 17.34 5.38
C PRO A 29 11.54 16.93 4.36
N ALA A 30 11.98 16.69 3.12
CA ALA A 30 11.19 16.01 2.12
C ALA A 30 10.88 14.60 2.67
N GLY A 31 9.76 14.48 3.39
CA GLY A 31 9.20 13.19 3.75
C GLY A 31 8.86 12.49 2.46
N PHE A 32 9.68 11.53 2.05
CA PHE A 32 9.31 10.62 0.98
C PHE A 32 7.96 9.99 1.38
N PRO A 33 6.90 10.09 0.56
CA PRO A 33 5.75 9.24 0.82
C PRO A 33 6.27 7.82 0.74
N HIS A 34 6.27 7.11 1.88
CA HIS A 34 6.49 5.68 1.88
C HIS A 34 5.30 5.10 1.12
N ARG A 35 5.40 5.03 -0.22
CA ARG A 35 4.53 4.20 -1.03
C ARG A 35 4.69 2.82 -0.43
N ALA A 36 3.70 2.39 0.33
CA ALA A 36 3.57 1.00 0.74
C ALA A 36 3.53 0.23 -0.58
N GLN A 37 4.68 -0.31 -0.98
CA GLN A 37 4.76 -1.25 -2.09
C GLN A 37 3.87 -2.41 -1.66
N ALA A 38 2.69 -2.52 -2.25
CA ALA A 38 1.88 -3.71 -2.10
C ALA A 38 2.76 -4.87 -2.54
N ALA A 39 2.83 -5.94 -1.74
CA ALA A 39 3.48 -7.15 -2.22
C ALA A 39 2.69 -7.64 -3.44
N GLU A 40 3.36 -7.74 -4.59
CA GLU A 40 2.67 -7.99 -5.85
C GLU A 40 2.58 -9.48 -6.12
N TRP A 41 1.46 -10.09 -5.73
CA TRP A 41 1.01 -11.35 -6.32
C TRP A 41 0.23 -11.09 -7.60
N SER A 42 0.53 -11.88 -8.63
CA SER A 42 -0.22 -11.80 -9.89
C SER A 42 -1.68 -12.23 -9.67
N ALA A 43 -2.60 -11.69 -10.47
CA ALA A 43 -4.00 -12.11 -10.42
C ALA A 43 -4.17 -13.61 -10.73
N ALA A 44 -3.30 -14.18 -11.56
CA ALA A 44 -3.28 -15.62 -11.85
C ALA A 44 -2.88 -16.44 -10.62
N TYR A 45 -1.83 -16.00 -9.91
CA TYR A 45 -1.39 -16.63 -8.66
C TYR A 45 -2.49 -16.59 -7.60
N ILE A 46 -3.10 -15.43 -7.35
CA ILE A 46 -4.19 -15.28 -6.36
C ILE A 46 -5.37 -16.20 -6.71
N ARG A 47 -5.71 -16.35 -8.00
CA ARG A 47 -6.81 -17.25 -8.40
C ARG A 47 -6.52 -18.71 -8.08
N ALA A 48 -5.26 -19.14 -8.18
CA ALA A 48 -4.81 -20.50 -7.94
C ALA A 48 -4.62 -20.84 -6.45
N LEU A 49 -4.64 -19.84 -5.55
CA LEU A 49 -4.51 -20.08 -4.12
C LEU A 49 -5.66 -20.94 -3.58
N PRO A 50 -5.38 -21.82 -2.61
CA PRO A 50 -6.40 -22.56 -1.90
C PRO A 50 -7.23 -21.62 -1.03
N ASP A 51 -8.36 -22.10 -0.54
CA ASP A 51 -9.33 -21.30 0.22
C ASP A 51 -8.78 -20.82 1.56
N GLU A 52 -7.97 -21.67 2.18
CA GLU A 52 -7.26 -21.46 3.43
C GLU A 52 -6.30 -20.28 3.35
N ALA A 53 -5.93 -19.83 2.14
CA ALA A 53 -5.10 -18.65 1.97
C ALA A 53 -5.81 -17.33 2.25
N PHE A 54 -7.14 -17.35 2.41
CA PHE A 54 -8.00 -16.17 2.52
C PHE A 54 -8.59 -16.03 3.92
N ALA A 55 -8.76 -14.79 4.38
CA ALA A 55 -9.31 -14.53 5.71
C ALA A 55 -10.83 -14.81 5.79
N ALA A 56 -11.52 -14.79 4.65
CA ALA A 56 -12.93 -15.13 4.57
C ALA A 56 -13.33 -15.54 3.16
N ILE A 57 -14.39 -16.34 3.09
CA ILE A 57 -15.03 -16.74 1.85
C ILE A 57 -16.53 -16.52 1.99
N GLU A 58 -17.07 -15.65 1.13
CA GLU A 58 -18.50 -15.40 1.06
C GLU A 58 -19.08 -16.08 -0.18
N THR A 59 -20.36 -16.47 -0.14
CA THR A 59 -21.07 -16.97 -1.33
C THR A 59 -21.98 -15.86 -1.85
N ALA A 60 -21.82 -15.51 -3.13
CA ALA A 60 -22.73 -14.59 -3.79
C ALA A 60 -24.05 -15.30 -4.17
N PRO A 61 -25.18 -14.59 -4.38
CA PRO A 61 -26.47 -15.16 -4.75
C PRO A 61 -26.41 -16.01 -6.02
N GLU A 62 -25.52 -15.66 -6.95
CA GLU A 62 -25.24 -16.44 -8.15
C GLU A 62 -24.44 -17.74 -7.88
N GLY A 63 -24.17 -18.09 -6.63
CA GLY A 63 -23.39 -19.26 -6.23
C GLY A 63 -21.87 -19.07 -6.30
N ARG A 64 -21.39 -17.90 -6.73
CA ARG A 64 -19.96 -17.62 -6.86
C ARG A 64 -19.30 -17.37 -5.51
N ARG A 65 -18.15 -18.01 -5.27
CA ARG A 65 -17.33 -17.81 -4.08
C ARG A 65 -16.49 -16.54 -4.19
N LEU A 66 -16.60 -15.68 -3.18
CA LEU A 66 -15.88 -14.42 -3.04
C LEU A 66 -14.80 -14.60 -1.97
N ARG A 67 -13.58 -14.90 -2.41
CA ARG A 67 -12.41 -15.09 -1.54
C ARG A 67 -11.80 -13.74 -1.19
N ARG A 68 -11.66 -13.43 0.11
CA ARG A 68 -11.28 -12.10 0.62
C ARG A 68 -9.93 -12.11 1.33
N LEU A 69 -9.14 -11.08 1.08
CA LEU A 69 -7.92 -10.79 1.84
C LEU A 69 -6.94 -11.98 1.91
N PRO A 70 -6.34 -12.39 0.77
CA PRO A 70 -5.33 -13.45 0.77
C PRO A 70 -4.09 -13.02 1.57
N HIS A 71 -3.54 -13.94 2.36
CA HIS A 71 -2.38 -13.72 3.22
C HIS A 71 -1.53 -14.99 3.50
N HIS A 72 -1.94 -16.17 3.01
CA HIS A 72 -1.02 -17.31 2.89
C HIS A 72 -0.61 -17.53 1.43
N ASP A 73 0.57 -18.10 1.24
CA ASP A 73 1.04 -18.52 -0.07
C ASP A 73 0.45 -19.89 -0.49
N HIS A 74 0.86 -20.38 -1.66
CA HIS A 74 0.39 -21.66 -2.19
C HIS A 74 0.77 -22.88 -1.35
N THR A 75 1.76 -22.75 -0.44
CA THR A 75 2.15 -23.79 0.51
C THR A 75 1.35 -23.73 1.81
N GLY A 76 0.54 -22.68 1.99
CA GLY A 76 -0.15 -22.38 3.24
C GLY A 76 0.71 -21.61 4.24
N ALA A 77 1.92 -21.20 3.88
CA ALA A 77 2.77 -20.40 4.74
C ALA A 77 2.25 -18.97 4.84
N LEU A 78 2.29 -18.40 6.05
CA LEU A 78 1.86 -17.02 6.30
C LEU A 78 2.82 -16.03 5.61
N ASP A 79 2.29 -15.19 4.73
CA ASP A 79 3.03 -14.12 4.06
C ASP A 79 2.83 -12.81 4.82
N LEU A 80 3.86 -12.37 5.55
CA LEU A 80 3.80 -11.18 6.41
C LEU A 80 3.50 -9.88 5.64
N PRO A 81 4.10 -9.62 4.46
CA PRO A 81 3.69 -8.50 3.62
C PRO A 81 2.18 -8.50 3.31
N HIS A 82 1.63 -9.64 2.89
CA HIS A 82 0.21 -9.75 2.54
C HIS A 82 -0.71 -9.69 3.75
N LEU A 83 -0.30 -10.22 4.91
CA LEU A 83 -1.02 -10.04 6.19
C LEU A 83 -1.14 -8.55 6.55
N ARG A 84 -0.03 -7.78 6.45
CA ARG A 84 -0.04 -6.34 6.74
C ARG A 84 -0.95 -5.59 5.78
N SER A 85 -0.90 -5.91 4.48
CA SER A 85 -1.80 -5.35 3.49
C SER A 85 -3.27 -5.72 3.75
N ALA A 86 -3.55 -6.96 4.16
CA ALA A 86 -4.89 -7.42 4.52
C ALA A 86 -5.47 -6.64 5.70
N LEU A 87 -4.71 -6.54 6.80
CA LEU A 87 -5.07 -5.76 7.99
C LEU A 87 -5.34 -4.29 7.66
N ALA A 88 -4.51 -3.68 6.80
CA ALA A 88 -4.66 -2.28 6.42
C ALA A 88 -5.92 -2.01 5.59
N ARG A 89 -6.34 -2.95 4.73
CA ARG A 89 -7.44 -2.73 3.77
C ARG A 89 -8.77 -3.39 4.16
N GLN A 90 -8.83 -4.13 5.27
CA GLN A 90 -10.04 -4.85 5.68
C GLN A 90 -11.29 -3.95 5.76
N HIS A 91 -11.12 -2.68 6.14
CA HIS A 91 -12.19 -1.68 6.23
C HIS A 91 -12.71 -1.20 4.86
N GLN A 92 -11.97 -1.46 3.79
CA GLN A 92 -12.31 -1.09 2.41
C GLN A 92 -13.06 -2.20 1.68
N VAL A 93 -13.10 -3.41 2.26
CA VAL A 93 -13.79 -4.55 1.66
C VAL A 93 -15.30 -4.32 1.75
N LYS A 94 -15.98 -4.44 0.61
CA LYS A 94 -17.44 -4.47 0.55
C LYS A 94 -17.93 -5.86 0.97
N TRP A 95 -18.16 -6.01 2.26
CA TRP A 95 -18.73 -7.20 2.87
C TRP A 95 -20.22 -7.30 2.55
N ARG A 96 -20.68 -8.52 2.27
CA ARG A 96 -22.11 -8.82 2.12
C ARG A 96 -22.69 -9.25 3.45
N ASP A 97 -21.92 -10.04 4.20
CA ASP A 97 -22.26 -10.50 5.52
C ASP A 97 -21.38 -9.80 6.58
N PRO A 98 -21.96 -9.03 7.52
CA PRO A 98 -21.19 -8.44 8.60
C PRO A 98 -20.53 -9.48 9.52
N ALA A 99 -21.08 -10.70 9.63
CA ALA A 99 -20.44 -11.77 10.39
C ALA A 99 -19.14 -12.25 9.71
N ALA A 100 -19.13 -12.36 8.38
CA ALA A 100 -17.91 -12.64 7.61
C ALA A 100 -16.86 -11.53 7.78
N ALA A 101 -17.27 -10.26 7.85
CA ALA A 101 -16.37 -9.16 8.13
C ALA A 101 -15.71 -9.28 9.52
N ALA A 102 -16.51 -9.62 10.54
CA ALA A 102 -16.02 -9.81 11.90
C ALA A 102 -15.05 -11.00 12.00
N ALA A 103 -15.41 -12.14 11.39
CA ALA A 103 -14.57 -13.33 11.35
C ALA A 103 -13.24 -13.07 10.61
N ALA A 104 -13.27 -12.36 9.48
CA ALA A 104 -12.05 -12.00 8.76
C ALA A 104 -11.11 -11.13 9.61
N ARG A 105 -11.66 -10.17 10.36
CA ARG A 105 -10.87 -9.32 11.25
C ARG A 105 -10.24 -10.14 12.38
N GLU A 106 -11.02 -10.98 13.03
CA GLU A 106 -10.53 -11.87 14.10
C GLU A 106 -9.41 -12.77 13.59
N HIS A 107 -9.62 -13.46 12.47
CA HIS A 107 -8.64 -14.33 11.82
C HIS A 107 -7.31 -13.61 11.52
N LEU A 108 -7.37 -12.40 10.97
CA LEU A 108 -6.17 -11.61 10.68
C LEU A 108 -5.44 -11.14 11.96
N GLU A 109 -6.17 -10.79 13.02
CA GLU A 109 -5.58 -10.40 14.30
C GLU A 109 -4.99 -11.60 15.05
N GLU A 110 -5.59 -12.79 14.95
CA GLU A 110 -4.99 -14.02 15.48
C GLU A 110 -3.64 -14.33 14.82
N HIS A 111 -3.53 -14.17 13.49
CA HIS A 111 -2.24 -14.28 12.81
C HIS A 111 -1.25 -13.21 13.26
N ARG A 112 -1.70 -11.96 13.44
CA ARG A 112 -0.85 -10.86 13.94
C ARG A 112 -0.30 -11.17 15.34
N LEU A 113 -1.12 -11.77 16.21
CA LEU A 113 -0.76 -12.16 17.57
C LEU A 113 0.01 -13.49 17.64
N GLY A 114 0.12 -14.21 16.52
CA GLY A 114 0.74 -15.54 16.46
C GLY A 114 -0.11 -16.64 17.10
N LEU A 115 -1.40 -16.40 17.35
CA LEU A 115 -2.33 -17.34 17.98
C LEU A 115 -2.83 -18.42 17.00
N ARG A 116 -2.74 -18.17 15.70
CA ARG A 116 -2.91 -19.16 14.64
C ARG A 116 -1.66 -19.25 13.78
N PRO A 117 -0.62 -20.00 14.17
CA PRO A 117 0.45 -20.34 13.24
C PRO A 117 -0.16 -21.27 12.17
N GLY A 118 -0.06 -20.87 10.90
CA GLY A 118 -0.79 -21.50 9.79
C GLY A 118 -0.73 -23.03 9.80
N LEU A 119 -1.87 -23.67 10.04
CA LEU A 119 -2.11 -25.08 9.72
C LEU A 119 -3.61 -25.42 9.68
N ALA A 120 -3.97 -26.17 8.64
CA ALA A 120 -5.06 -27.14 8.53
C ALA A 120 -6.42 -26.78 9.15
N TRP A 121 -7.38 -26.49 8.27
CA TRP A 121 -8.80 -26.76 8.56
C TRP A 121 -8.93 -28.20 9.06
N SER A 122 -9.10 -28.37 10.37
CA SER A 122 -9.65 -29.60 10.92
C SER A 122 -11.13 -29.59 10.62
N ALA A 123 -11.55 -30.53 9.79
CA ALA A 123 -12.90 -31.04 9.86
C ALA A 123 -13.20 -31.38 11.33
N ALA A 124 -14.01 -30.56 11.99
CA ALA A 124 -14.82 -30.98 13.13
C ALA A 124 -16.20 -31.23 12.52
N GLU A 125 -16.47 -32.47 12.11
CA GLU A 125 -17.18 -33.42 12.96
C GLU A 125 -18.58 -32.89 13.25
N GLY A 126 -19.47 -33.12 12.28
CA GLY A 126 -20.88 -33.27 12.56
C GLY A 126 -21.08 -34.69 13.09
N ASP A 127 -21.46 -34.77 14.37
CA ASP A 127 -22.25 -35.87 14.92
C ASP A 127 -23.75 -35.53 14.71
#